data_AF-A0A7C6DF68-F1
#
_entry.id   AF-A0A7C6DF68-F1
#
_cell.length_a   1.000
_cell.length_b   1.000
_cell.length_c   1.000
_cell.angle_alpha   90.00
_cell.angle_beta   90.00
_cell.angle_gamma   90.00
#
_symmetry.space_group_name_H-M   'P 1'
#
loop_
_entity.id
_entity.type
_entity.pdbx_description
1 polymer ?
#
loop_
_entity_poly.entity_id
_entity_poly.type
_entity_poly.pdbx_seq_one_letter_code
_entity_poly.pdbx_strand_id
1 'polypeptide(L)'
;MKHKEQFLEKIKNHESVKRYQVLEKIINDNKQLTRQINELKQIQKQMINARKIEKPHLIESYEKAYNEKIEEIESYPLLAEYFQLQLQINDMIQYVVQTLEDGINEDLVDIK
;
A
#
# COMPACT_ATOMS: atom_id res chain seq x y z
N MET A 1 28.37 7.34 3.95
CA MET A 1 27.47 6.51 4.80
C MET A 1 26.65 7.36 5.78
N LYS A 2 27.27 8.24 6.58
CA LYS A 2 26.57 9.11 7.56
C LYS A 2 25.34 9.87 7.05
N HIS A 3 25.39 10.53 5.89
CA HIS A 3 24.26 11.34 5.41
C HIS A 3 23.03 10.52 5.01
N LYS A 4 23.24 9.36 4.38
CA LYS A 4 22.18 8.39 4.06
C LYS A 4 21.50 7.90 5.34
N GLU A 5 22.29 7.52 6.34
CA GLU A 5 21.78 7.02 7.62
C GLU A 5 20.96 8.09 8.36
N GLN A 6 21.49 9.31 8.45
CA GLN A 6 20.77 10.46 9.05
C GLN A 6 19.46 10.77 8.33
N PHE A 7 19.45 10.68 7.00
CA PHE A 7 18.24 10.90 6.20
C PHE A 7 17.18 9.83 6.45
N LEU A 8 17.58 8.56 6.43
CA LEU A 8 16.69 7.43 6.75
C LEU A 8 16.16 7.52 8.18
N GLU A 9 16.98 7.95 9.13
CA GLU A 9 16.57 8.15 10.52
C GLU A 9 15.52 9.26 10.64
N LYS A 10 15.70 10.39 9.94
CA LYS A 10 14.69 11.47 9.90
C LYS A 10 13.36 10.99 9.34
N ILE A 11 13.37 10.20 8.25
CA ILE A 11 12.14 9.62 7.68
C ILE A 11 11.48 8.68 8.67
N LYS A 12 12.25 7.76 9.27
CA LYS A 12 11.74 6.81 10.27
C LYS A 12 11.13 7.50 11.48
N ASN A 13 11.71 8.63 11.87
CA ASN A 13 11.25 9.42 13.01
C ASN A 13 10.09 10.37 12.68
N HIS A 14 9.67 10.46 11.42
CA HIS A 14 8.49 11.24 11.03
C HIS A 14 7.23 10.65 11.65
N GLU A 15 6.35 11.51 12.18
CA GLU A 15 5.16 11.09 12.94
C GLU A 15 4.24 10.18 12.12
N SER A 16 4.02 10.49 10.84
CA SER A 16 3.24 9.62 9.94
C SER A 16 3.84 8.22 9.79
N VAL A 17 5.17 8.10 9.74
CA VAL A 17 5.86 6.81 9.60
C VAL A 17 5.77 6.00 10.89
N LYS A 18 5.94 6.65 12.05
CA LYS A 18 5.74 5.99 13.35
C LYS A 18 4.29 5.50 13.51
N ARG A 19 3.31 6.35 13.19
CA ARG A 19 1.89 6.00 13.27
C ARG A 19 1.55 4.85 12.32
N TYR A 20 2.05 4.89 11.09
CA TYR A 20 1.92 3.80 10.13
C TYR A 20 2.45 2.48 10.70
N GLN A 21 3.66 2.46 11.28
CA GLN A 21 4.24 1.24 11.87
C GLN A 21 3.40 0.68 13.02
N VAL A 22 2.82 1.55 13.85
CA VAL A 22 1.91 1.12 14.92
C VAL A 22 0.65 0.48 14.34
N LEU A 23 0.00 1.12 13.36
CA LEU A 23 -1.19 0.57 12.72
C LEU A 23 -0.89 -0.72 11.96
N GLU A 24 0.25 -0.79 11.26
CA GLU A 24 0.72 -1.98 10.55
C GLU A 24 0.80 -3.18 11.49
N LYS A 25 1.37 -3.00 12.69
CA LYS A 25 1.43 -4.05 13.70
C LYS A 25 0.04 -4.47 14.17
N ILE A 26 -0.83 -3.51 14.49
CA ILE A 26 -2.21 -3.79 14.96
C ILE A 26 -3.01 -4.56 13.89
N ILE A 27 -2.91 -4.14 12.63
CA ILE A 27 -3.58 -4.75 11.48
C ILE A 27 -3.05 -6.16 11.22
N ASN A 28 -1.73 -6.35 11.23
CA ASN A 28 -1.11 -7.65 10.98
C ASN A 28 -1.35 -8.65 12.13
N ASP A 29 -1.45 -8.18 13.37
CA ASP A 29 -1.78 -9.02 14.53
C ASP A 29 -3.28 -9.40 14.57
N ASN A 30 -4.12 -8.70 13.80
CA ASN A 30 -5.54 -9.02 13.68
C ASN A 30 -5.74 -10.28 12.81
N LYS A 31 -5.88 -11.42 13.49
CA LYS A 31 -6.13 -12.73 12.87
C LYS A 31 -7.39 -12.78 12.01
N GLN A 32 -8.45 -12.08 12.40
CA GLN A 32 -9.70 -12.04 11.62
C GLN A 32 -9.49 -11.30 10.31
N LEU A 33 -8.89 -10.10 10.38
CA LEU A 33 -8.59 -9.29 9.20
C LEU A 33 -7.62 -10.00 8.25
N THR A 34 -6.58 -10.63 8.80
CA THR A 34 -5.63 -11.44 8.03
C THR A 34 -6.32 -12.60 7.31
N ARG A 35 -7.25 -13.27 7.99
CA ARG A 35 -8.06 -14.34 7.38
C ARG A 35 -8.94 -13.79 6.25
N GLN A 36 -9.64 -12.68 6.46
CA GLN A 36 -10.49 -12.05 5.44
C GLN A 36 -9.67 -11.63 4.21
N ILE A 37 -8.47 -11.05 4.40
CA ILE A 37 -7.55 -10.69 3.30
C ILE A 37 -7.09 -11.93 2.53
N ASN A 38 -6.80 -13.03 3.23
CA ASN A 38 -6.41 -14.28 2.57
C ASN A 38 -7.57 -14.88 1.75
N GLU A 39 -8.79 -14.83 2.27
CA GLU A 39 -10.00 -15.23 1.55
C GLU A 39 -10.22 -14.35 0.31
N LEU A 40 -10.07 -13.03 0.42
CA LEU A 40 -10.15 -12.08 -0.71
C LEU A 40 -9.14 -12.43 -1.81
N LYS A 41 -7.88 -12.71 -1.46
CA LYS A 41 -6.83 -13.12 -2.41
C LYS A 41 -7.19 -14.44 -3.12
N GLN A 42 -7.82 -15.38 -2.42
CA GLN A 42 -8.30 -16.61 -3.03
C GLN A 42 -9.41 -16.33 -4.04
N ILE A 43 -10.39 -15.50 -3.70
CA ILE A 43 -11.47 -15.07 -4.62
C ILE A 43 -10.87 -14.40 -5.85
N GLN A 44 -9.92 -13.49 -5.69
CA GLN A 44 -9.23 -12.82 -6.80
C GLN A 44 -8.54 -13.83 -7.74
N LYS A 45 -7.89 -14.86 -7.19
CA LYS A 45 -7.28 -15.93 -7.99
C LYS A 45 -8.33 -16.73 -8.76
N GLN A 46 -9.46 -17.06 -8.13
CA GLN A 46 -10.56 -17.74 -8.82
C GLN A 46 -11.16 -16.89 -9.93
N MET A 47 -11.29 -15.59 -9.72
CA MET A 47 -11.76 -14.64 -10.72
C MET A 47 -10.82 -14.59 -11.94
N ILE A 48 -9.50 -14.50 -11.72
CA ILE A 48 -8.50 -14.58 -12.80
C ILE A 48 -8.60 -15.91 -13.56
N ASN A 49 -8.77 -17.03 -12.84
CA ASN A 49 -8.93 -18.34 -13.47
C ASN A 49 -10.21 -18.42 -14.30
N ALA A 50 -11.34 -17.93 -13.78
CA ALA A 50 -12.64 -17.90 -14.47
C ALA A 50 -12.58 -17.06 -15.75
N ARG A 51 -11.86 -15.93 -15.73
CA ARG A 51 -11.57 -15.11 -16.91
C ARG A 51 -10.77 -15.87 -17.97
N LYS A 52 -9.75 -16.65 -17.56
CA LYS A 52 -8.94 -17.46 -18.49
C LYS A 52 -9.71 -18.58 -19.19
N ILE A 53 -10.69 -19.17 -18.52
CA ILE A 53 -11.51 -20.28 -19.06
C ILE A 53 -12.85 -19.82 -19.66
N GLU A 54 -13.02 -18.50 -19.84
CA GLU A 54 -14.18 -17.88 -20.48
C GLU A 54 -15.55 -18.34 -19.92
N LYS A 55 -15.66 -18.42 -18.58
CA LYS A 55 -16.92 -18.75 -17.89
C LYS A 55 -17.59 -17.50 -17.29
N PRO A 56 -18.37 -16.74 -18.07
CA PRO A 56 -18.94 -15.44 -17.65
C PRO A 56 -19.81 -15.53 -16.39
N HIS A 57 -20.64 -16.58 -16.27
CA HIS A 57 -21.50 -16.79 -15.10
C HIS A 57 -20.72 -17.00 -13.79
N LEU A 58 -19.49 -17.52 -13.84
CA LEU A 58 -18.64 -17.66 -12.65
C LEU A 58 -17.94 -16.35 -12.31
N ILE A 59 -17.60 -15.52 -13.31
CA ILE A 59 -16.93 -14.24 -13.09
C ILE A 59 -17.82 -13.32 -12.27
N GLU A 60 -19.10 -13.17 -12.65
CA GLU A 60 -20.05 -12.31 -11.94
C GLU A 60 -20.23 -12.74 -10.47
N SER A 61 -20.32 -14.05 -10.21
CA SER A 61 -20.41 -14.58 -8.85
C SER A 61 -19.15 -14.30 -8.03
N TYR A 62 -17.95 -14.41 -8.62
CA TYR A 62 -16.71 -14.09 -7.93
C TYR A 62 -16.52 -12.58 -7.73
N GLU A 63 -16.95 -11.74 -8.68
CA GLU A 63 -16.94 -10.28 -8.54
C GLU A 63 -17.85 -9.83 -7.40
N LYS A 64 -19.07 -10.40 -7.31
CA LYS A 64 -19.96 -10.14 -6.18
C LYS A 64 -19.34 -10.54 -4.84
N ALA A 65 -18.80 -11.75 -4.74
CA ALA A 65 -18.14 -12.23 -3.52
C ALA A 65 -16.91 -11.39 -3.16
N TYR A 66 -16.17 -10.90 -4.16
CA TYR A 66 -15.04 -10.00 -3.97
C TYR A 66 -15.49 -8.66 -3.39
N ASN A 67 -16.55 -8.07 -3.95
CA ASN A 67 -17.10 -6.78 -3.52
C ASN A 67 -17.64 -6.86 -2.08
N GLU A 68 -18.38 -7.91 -1.74
CA GLU A 68 -18.86 -8.12 -0.37
C GLU A 68 -17.69 -8.28 0.62
N LYS A 69 -16.65 -9.02 0.22
CA LYS A 69 -15.49 -9.27 1.07
C LYS A 69 -14.62 -8.02 1.25
N ILE A 70 -14.45 -7.20 0.21
CA ILE A 70 -13.68 -5.95 0.32
C ILE A 70 -14.41 -4.94 1.19
N GLU A 71 -15.73 -4.81 1.07
CA GLU A 71 -16.54 -3.95 1.95
C GLU A 71 -16.41 -4.37 3.43
N GLU A 72 -16.44 -5.68 3.70
CA GLU A 72 -16.23 -6.23 5.05
C GLU A 72 -14.85 -5.85 5.61
N ILE A 73 -13.80 -5.94 4.78
CA ILE A 73 -12.43 -5.58 5.15
C ILE A 73 -12.30 -4.07 5.39
N GLU A 74 -12.86 -3.25 4.49
CA GLU A 74 -12.82 -1.79 4.55
C GLU A 74 -13.62 -1.21 5.72
N SER A 75 -14.60 -1.97 6.24
CA SER A 75 -15.31 -1.60 7.46
C SER A 75 -14.43 -1.60 8.72
N TYR A 76 -13.22 -2.16 8.66
CA TYR A 76 -12.29 -2.15 9.80
C TYR A 76 -11.85 -0.70 10.14
N PRO A 77 -12.16 -0.18 11.33
CA PRO A 77 -12.05 1.26 11.64
C PRO A 77 -10.66 1.89 11.43
N LEU A 78 -9.59 1.10 11.55
CA LEU A 78 -8.22 1.59 11.41
C LEU A 78 -7.65 1.42 9.99
N LEU A 79 -8.35 0.72 9.10
CA LEU A 79 -7.83 0.42 7.77
C LEU A 79 -7.78 1.66 6.87
N ALA A 80 -8.79 2.52 6.98
CA ALA A 80 -8.83 3.79 6.26
C ALA A 80 -7.65 4.69 6.63
N GLU A 81 -7.38 4.84 7.93
CA GLU A 81 -6.23 5.63 8.43
C GLU A 81 -4.91 5.01 7.96
N TYR A 82 -4.78 3.68 8.03
CA TYR A 82 -3.60 2.96 7.58
C TYR A 82 -3.30 3.20 6.09
N PHE A 83 -4.30 3.09 5.21
CA PHE A 83 -4.11 3.35 3.78
C PHE A 83 -3.82 4.82 3.49
N GLN A 84 -4.46 5.75 4.20
CA GLN A 84 -4.14 7.17 4.06
C GLN A 84 -2.69 7.46 4.41
N LEU A 85 -2.18 6.90 5.53
CA LEU A 85 -0.79 7.06 5.92
C LEU A 85 0.16 6.41 4.90
N GLN A 86 -0.21 5.25 4.35
CA GLN A 86 0.58 4.58 3.31
C GLN A 86 0.72 5.46 2.06
N LEU A 87 -0.37 6.09 1.62
CA LEU A 87 -0.35 7.04 0.49
C LEU A 87 0.53 8.25 0.82
N GLN A 88 0.33 8.89 1.97
CA GLN A 88 1.12 10.05 2.39
C GLN A 88 2.62 9.75 2.45
N ILE A 89 3.00 8.58 2.96
CA ILE A 89 4.41 8.16 3.04
C ILE A 89 4.97 7.94 1.63
N ASN A 90 4.21 7.31 0.74
CA ASN A 90 4.63 7.12 -0.66
C ASN A 90 4.82 8.46 -1.38
N ASP A 91 3.88 9.39 -1.23
CA ASP A 91 3.95 10.72 -1.83
C ASP A 91 5.18 11.48 -1.32
N MET A 92 5.44 11.43 -0.01
CA MET A 92 6.64 12.02 0.59
C MET A 92 7.92 11.43 0.00
N ILE A 93 8.00 10.10 -0.17
CA ILE A 93 9.17 9.43 -0.75
C ILE A 93 9.34 9.84 -2.22
N GLN A 94 8.26 9.87 -3.00
CA GLN A 94 8.31 10.29 -4.40
C GLN A 94 8.77 11.75 -4.53
N TYR A 95 8.28 12.65 -3.68
CA TYR A 95 8.72 14.04 -3.65
C TYR A 95 10.22 14.17 -3.34
N VAL A 96 10.74 13.40 -2.38
CA VAL A 96 12.18 13.34 -2.09
C VAL A 96 12.96 12.90 -3.33
N VAL A 97 12.51 11.84 -4.01
CA VAL A 97 13.18 11.32 -5.20
C VAL A 97 13.22 12.39 -6.29
N GLN A 98 12.09 13.03 -6.58
CA GLN A 98 12.01 14.13 -7.56
C GLN A 98 12.94 15.29 -7.19
N THR A 99 12.92 15.71 -5.93
CA THR A 99 13.79 16.82 -5.46
C THR A 99 15.27 16.48 -5.64
N LEU A 100 15.67 15.23 -5.40
CA LEU A 100 17.05 14.79 -5.62
C LEU A 100 17.39 14.70 -7.11
N GLU A 101 16.49 14.19 -7.94
CA GLU A 101 16.65 14.13 -9.39
C GLU A 101 16.80 15.53 -9.99
N ASP A 102 15.91 16.46 -9.64
CA ASP A 102 15.92 17.84 -10.10
C ASP A 102 17.20 18.57 -9.68
N GLY A 103 17.59 18.47 -8.40
CA GLY A 103 18.82 19.12 -7.91
C GLY A 103 20.09 18.60 -8.60
N ILE A 104 20.18 17.29 -8.87
CA ILE A 104 21.31 16.72 -9.63
C ILE A 104 21.28 17.20 -11.08
N ASN A 105 20.10 17.26 -11.70
CA ASN A 105 19.97 17.66 -13.10
C ASN A 105 20.25 19.16 -13.30
N GLU A 106 19.86 20.04 -12.38
CA GLU A 106 20.19 21.47 -12.40
C GLU A 106 21.72 21.68 -12.37
N ASP A 107 22.42 21.01 -11.45
CA ASP A 107 23.89 21.08 -11.34
C ASP A 107 24.60 20.57 -12.61
N LEU A 108 24.00 19.64 -13.36
CA LEU A 108 24.57 19.12 -14.61
C LEU A 108 24.34 20.04 -15.82
N VAL A 109 23.31 20.88 -15.80
CA VAL A 109 23.03 21.86 -16.86
C VAL A 109 24.02 23.02 -16.80
N ASP A 110 24.46 23.43 -15.60
CA ASP A 110 25.45 24.49 -15.39
C ASP A 110 26.90 24.09 -15.70
N ILE A 111 27.16 22.81 -16.00
CA ILE A 111 28.49 22.30 -16.36
C ILE A 111 28.72 22.26 -17.90
N LYS A 112 27.79 22.76 -18.72
CA LYS A 112 27.94 22.90 -20.18
C LYS A 112 28.10 24.35 -20.63
#